data_AF-A0A4R4P3B5-F1
#
_entry.id   AF-A0A4R4P3B5-F1
#
_cell.length_a   1.000
_cell.length_b   1.000
_cell.length_c   1.000
_cell.angle_alpha   90.00
_cell.angle_beta   90.00
_cell.angle_gamma   90.00
#
_symmetry.space_group_name_H-M   'P 1'
#
loop_
_entity.id
_entity.type
_entity.pdbx_description
1 polymer ?
#
loop_
_entity_poly.entity_id
_entity_poly.type
_entity_poly.pdbx_seq_one_letter_code
_entity_poly.pdbx_strand_id
1 'polypeptide(L)'
;MREPGRRRRTRPSRRGNFGLRPAVCHLLRARRRSPSHSARWDASAADSAALVEAVRGLDLPAEPGIAYVAGEARTVQAVRARLVRERGRPRRSVLVKPFWTPGERGME
;
A
#
# COMPACT_ATOMS: atom_id res chain seq x y z
N MET A 1 -30.44 71.89 -27.15
CA MET A 1 -29.34 71.89 -26.15
C MET A 1 -29.88 71.20 -24.90
N ARG A 2 -29.66 69.90 -24.57
CA ARG A 2 -28.49 69.01 -24.34
C ARG A 2 -27.79 69.15 -22.96
N GLU A 3 -28.19 68.22 -22.06
CA GLU A 3 -27.46 67.50 -20.97
C GLU A 3 -26.78 68.27 -19.82
N PRO A 4 -26.51 67.67 -18.61
CA PRO A 4 -26.37 66.23 -18.32
C PRO A 4 -27.04 65.71 -17.01
N GLY A 5 -27.56 64.47 -17.04
CA GLY A 5 -28.08 63.79 -15.85
C GLY A 5 -27.38 62.44 -15.62
N ARG A 6 -26.29 62.44 -14.84
CA ARG A 6 -25.53 61.23 -14.45
C ARG A 6 -26.41 60.24 -13.67
N ARG A 7 -26.79 59.12 -14.27
CA ARG A 7 -27.20 57.90 -13.53
C ARG A 7 -26.00 56.97 -13.38
N ARG A 8 -25.48 56.87 -12.15
CA ARG A 8 -24.43 55.92 -11.77
C ARG A 8 -24.96 54.49 -11.95
N ARG A 9 -24.39 53.74 -12.89
CA ARG A 9 -24.57 52.27 -12.95
C ARG A 9 -23.77 51.66 -11.80
N THR A 10 -24.43 51.35 -10.69
CA THR A 10 -23.87 50.48 -9.67
C THR A 10 -23.90 49.04 -10.20
N ARG A 11 -22.71 48.47 -10.41
CA ARG A 11 -22.54 47.04 -10.71
C ARG A 11 -23.07 46.24 -9.50
N PRO A 12 -23.94 45.23 -9.68
CA PRO A 12 -24.24 44.33 -8.58
C PRO A 12 -22.97 43.51 -8.28
N SER A 13 -22.51 43.68 -7.03
CA SER A 13 -21.46 42.89 -6.40
C SER A 13 -21.76 41.40 -6.56
N ARG A 14 -20.76 40.64 -7.03
CA ARG A 14 -20.76 39.17 -7.04
C ARG A 14 -20.89 38.69 -5.60
N ARG A 15 -22.11 38.40 -5.15
CA ARG A 15 -22.32 37.53 -3.99
C ARG A 15 -21.74 36.17 -4.36
N GLY A 16 -20.67 35.79 -3.67
CA GLY A 16 -20.11 34.44 -3.73
C GLY A 16 -21.17 33.46 -3.29
N ASN A 17 -21.77 32.78 -4.26
CA ASN A 17 -22.48 31.54 -4.02
C ASN A 17 -21.40 30.47 -3.84
N PHE A 18 -20.93 30.28 -2.60
CA PHE A 18 -20.15 29.11 -2.23
C PHE A 18 -21.03 27.90 -2.48
N GLY A 19 -20.92 27.34 -3.68
CA GLY A 19 -21.49 26.07 -4.02
C GLY A 19 -20.96 25.05 -3.03
N LEU A 20 -21.81 24.68 -2.07
CA LEU A 20 -21.76 23.38 -1.45
C LEU A 20 -21.97 22.36 -2.57
N ARG A 21 -20.89 22.07 -3.29
CA ARG A 21 -20.73 20.81 -3.99
C ARG A 21 -20.52 19.82 -2.85
N PRO A 22 -21.47 18.94 -2.50
CA PRO A 22 -21.05 17.73 -1.85
C PRO A 22 -20.15 17.08 -2.88
N ALA A 23 -18.84 17.16 -2.64
CA ALA A 23 -17.95 16.11 -3.08
C ALA A 23 -18.59 14.84 -2.52
N VAL A 24 -19.41 14.20 -3.37
CA VAL A 24 -19.68 12.77 -3.26
C VAL A 24 -18.28 12.20 -3.10
N CYS A 25 -17.95 11.86 -1.85
CA CYS A 25 -16.85 10.99 -1.53
C CYS A 25 -17.04 9.84 -2.48
N HIS A 26 -16.23 9.81 -3.55
CA HIS A 26 -16.17 8.71 -4.47
C HIS A 26 -16.03 7.52 -3.57
N LEU A 27 -17.12 6.77 -3.48
CA LEU A 27 -17.26 5.57 -2.70
C LEU A 27 -16.21 4.64 -3.31
N LEU A 28 -14.98 4.73 -2.82
CA LEU A 28 -13.89 3.80 -3.05
C LEU A 28 -14.36 2.52 -2.39
N ARG A 29 -15.26 1.85 -3.09
CA ARG A 29 -15.59 0.44 -2.94
C ARG A 29 -14.38 -0.33 -3.47
N ALA A 30 -13.20 -0.01 -2.94
CA ALA A 30 -12.11 -0.96 -2.88
C ALA A 30 -12.70 -2.12 -2.10
N ARG A 31 -13.11 -3.17 -2.83
CA ARG A 31 -13.50 -4.44 -2.21
C ARG A 31 -12.44 -4.70 -1.16
N ARG A 32 -12.82 -4.79 0.11
CA ARG A 32 -11.91 -5.26 1.16
C ARG A 32 -11.51 -6.66 0.72
N ARG A 33 -10.41 -6.81 -0.03
CA ARG A 33 -9.82 -8.12 -0.28
C ARG A 33 -9.37 -8.57 1.09
N SER A 34 -9.99 -9.62 1.60
CA SER A 34 -9.53 -10.26 2.82
C SER A 34 -8.04 -10.53 2.66
N PRO A 35 -7.21 -10.16 3.64
CA PRO A 35 -5.80 -10.48 3.58
C PRO A 35 -5.64 -12.00 3.45
N SER A 36 -4.85 -12.43 2.48
CA SER A 36 -4.49 -13.83 2.32
C SER A 36 -3.59 -14.22 3.49
N HIS A 37 -4.00 -15.23 4.27
CA HIS A 37 -3.25 -15.71 5.43
C HIS A 37 -2.87 -17.18 5.26
N SER A 38 -1.67 -17.53 5.70
CA SER A 38 -1.15 -18.89 5.77
C SER A 38 -0.41 -19.07 7.09
N ALA A 39 -0.61 -20.20 7.77
CA ALA A 39 0.04 -20.51 9.05
C ALA A 39 0.97 -21.72 8.90
N ARG A 40 2.08 -21.72 9.66
CA ARG A 40 3.04 -22.84 9.70
C ARG A 40 2.68 -23.92 10.73
N TRP A 41 1.66 -23.65 11.56
CA TRP A 41 1.30 -24.51 12.70
C TRP A 41 2.53 -24.78 13.58
N ASP A 42 2.81 -26.03 13.92
CA ASP A 42 3.96 -26.46 14.72
C ASP A 42 5.29 -26.52 13.95
N ALA A 43 5.28 -26.26 12.63
CA ALA A 43 6.51 -26.26 11.85
C ALA A 43 7.45 -25.14 12.30
N SER A 44 8.76 -25.41 12.23
CA SER A 44 9.79 -24.44 12.55
C SER A 44 9.70 -23.19 11.67
N ALA A 45 9.98 -22.01 12.26
CA ALA A 45 10.25 -20.79 11.49
C ALA A 45 11.73 -20.65 11.08
N ALA A 46 12.64 -21.38 11.72
CA ALA A 46 14.01 -21.45 11.26
C ALA A 46 14.08 -22.29 9.99
N ASP A 47 14.76 -21.76 8.97
CA ASP A 47 15.02 -22.44 7.70
C ASP A 47 13.74 -23.08 7.10
N SER A 48 12.66 -22.30 7.10
CA SER A 48 11.31 -22.86 6.94
C SER A 48 10.91 -22.98 5.47
N ALA A 49 11.12 -24.18 4.89
CA ALA A 49 10.62 -24.49 3.55
C ALA A 49 9.10 -24.35 3.44
N ALA A 50 8.35 -24.69 4.49
CA ALA A 50 6.90 -24.56 4.53
C ALA A 50 6.43 -23.11 4.37
N LEU A 51 7.13 -22.14 4.99
CA LEU A 51 6.82 -20.73 4.82
C LEU A 51 7.12 -20.23 3.40
N VAL A 52 8.21 -20.71 2.78
CA VAL A 52 8.54 -20.36 1.40
C VAL A 52 7.48 -20.87 0.42
N GLU A 53 7.02 -22.11 0.59
CA GLU A 53 5.95 -22.67 -0.26
C GLU A 53 4.58 -22.05 0.04
N ALA A 54 4.30 -21.68 1.28
CA ALA A 54 3.08 -20.93 1.60
C ALA A 54 3.03 -19.60 0.85
N VAL A 55 4.14 -18.83 0.84
CA VAL A 55 4.23 -17.55 0.13
C VAL A 55 4.07 -17.73 -1.38
N ARG A 56 4.58 -18.83 -1.95
CA ARG A 56 4.38 -19.17 -3.36
C ARG A 56 2.90 -19.26 -3.72
N GLY A 57 2.12 -19.93 -2.86
CA GLY A 57 0.69 -20.16 -3.05
C GLY A 57 -0.20 -18.93 -2.79
N LEU A 58 0.34 -17.84 -2.23
CA LEU A 58 -0.44 -16.64 -1.98
C LEU A 58 -0.81 -15.93 -3.28
N ASP A 59 -2.11 -15.65 -3.44
CA ASP A 59 -2.60 -14.70 -4.43
C ASP A 59 -2.29 -13.28 -3.99
N LEU A 60 -1.08 -12.84 -4.30
CA LEU A 60 -0.65 -11.47 -4.10
C LEU A 60 -1.24 -10.57 -5.20
N PRO A 61 -1.75 -9.38 -4.87
CA PRO A 61 -2.22 -8.44 -5.89
C PRO A 61 -1.09 -8.08 -6.85
N ALA A 62 -1.44 -7.88 -8.12
CA ALA A 62 -0.55 -7.26 -9.10
C ALA A 62 -0.18 -5.84 -8.65
N GLU A 63 0.94 -5.31 -9.15
CA GLU A 63 1.43 -3.97 -8.80
C GLU A 63 0.34 -2.88 -8.92
N PRO A 64 0.37 -1.83 -8.06
CA PRO A 64 1.44 -1.48 -7.12
C PRO A 64 1.33 -2.14 -5.72
N GLY A 65 2.48 -2.40 -5.08
CA GLY A 65 2.54 -2.82 -3.67
C GLY A 65 3.94 -3.17 -3.18
N ILE A 66 4.19 -2.97 -1.87
CA ILE A 66 5.44 -3.36 -1.20
C ILE A 66 5.23 -4.68 -0.45
N ALA A 67 6.13 -5.65 -0.66
CA ALA A 67 6.21 -6.85 0.16
C ALA A 67 7.17 -6.59 1.33
N TYR A 68 6.65 -6.57 2.55
CA TYR A 68 7.45 -6.48 3.77
C TYR A 68 7.62 -7.88 4.36
N VAL A 69 8.86 -8.33 4.52
CA VAL A 69 9.21 -9.68 4.97
C VAL A 69 10.10 -9.57 6.19
N ALA A 70 9.62 -10.04 7.33
CA ALA A 70 10.35 -10.05 8.59
C ALA A 70 10.28 -11.42 9.25
N GLY A 71 11.34 -11.81 9.96
CA GLY A 71 11.46 -13.14 10.54
C GLY A 71 12.89 -13.64 10.58
N GLU A 72 13.06 -14.96 10.50
CA GLU A 72 14.38 -15.60 10.55
C GLU A 72 15.21 -15.28 9.30
N ALA A 73 16.51 -15.00 9.50
CA ALA A 73 17.40 -14.47 8.48
C ALA A 73 17.43 -15.29 7.16
N ARG A 74 17.60 -16.61 7.23
CA ARG A 74 17.63 -17.46 6.03
C ARG A 74 16.28 -17.52 5.35
N THR A 75 15.22 -17.69 6.13
CA THR A 75 13.84 -17.77 5.63
C THR A 75 13.42 -16.48 4.92
N VAL A 76 13.70 -15.30 5.50
CA VAL A 76 13.32 -14.03 4.86
C VAL A 76 14.08 -13.79 3.54
N GLN A 77 15.35 -14.22 3.46
CA GLN A 77 16.12 -14.12 2.21
C GLN A 77 15.59 -15.10 1.14
N ALA A 78 15.22 -16.32 1.53
CA ALA A 78 14.60 -17.29 0.64
C ALA A 78 13.27 -16.77 0.07
N VAL A 79 12.41 -16.20 0.92
CA VAL A 79 11.15 -15.56 0.50
C VAL A 79 11.41 -14.40 -0.46
N ARG A 80 12.38 -13.52 -0.17
CA ARG A 80 12.75 -12.43 -1.08
C ARG A 80 13.21 -12.96 -2.43
N ALA A 81 14.06 -13.98 -2.45
CA ALA A 81 14.55 -14.58 -3.68
C ALA A 81 13.40 -15.12 -4.54
N ARG A 82 12.42 -15.79 -3.91
CA ARG A 82 11.19 -16.27 -4.56
C ARG A 82 10.39 -15.14 -5.22
N LEU A 83 10.11 -14.09 -4.44
CA LEU A 83 9.30 -12.95 -4.91
C LEU A 83 9.95 -12.22 -6.07
N VAL A 84 11.27 -12.03 -6.03
CA VAL A 84 12.02 -11.32 -7.08
C VAL A 84 12.22 -12.21 -8.32
N ARG A 85 12.66 -13.47 -8.14
CA ARG A 85 13.07 -14.33 -9.27
C ARG A 85 11.89 -14.97 -9.98
N GLU A 86 10.89 -15.44 -9.23
CA GLU A 86 9.82 -16.25 -9.81
C GLU A 86 8.53 -15.46 -10.02
N ARG A 87 8.27 -14.43 -9.20
CA ARG A 87 7.13 -13.50 -9.40
C ARG A 87 7.51 -12.18 -10.06
N GLY A 88 8.80 -11.95 -10.35
CA GLY A 88 9.27 -10.75 -11.06
C GLY A 88 9.08 -9.44 -10.29
N ARG A 89 8.89 -9.48 -8.95
CA ARG A 89 8.76 -8.26 -8.15
C ARG A 89 10.04 -7.43 -8.27
N PRO A 90 9.95 -6.11 -8.51
CA PRO A 90 11.10 -5.22 -8.45
C PRO A 90 11.83 -5.39 -7.10
N ARG A 91 13.16 -5.48 -7.14
CA ARG A 91 13.96 -5.64 -5.91
C ARG A 91 13.68 -4.55 -4.87
N ARG A 92 13.38 -3.33 -5.33
CA ARG A 92 13.03 -2.16 -4.49
C ARG A 92 11.66 -2.27 -3.83
N SER A 93 10.76 -3.12 -4.34
CA SER A 93 9.42 -3.33 -3.77
C SER A 93 9.37 -4.50 -2.78
N VAL A 94 10.52 -5.08 -2.40
CA VAL A 94 10.61 -6.14 -1.40
C VAL A 94 11.54 -5.67 -0.29
N LEU A 95 10.95 -5.32 0.85
CA LEU A 95 11.66 -4.89 2.05
C LEU A 95 11.88 -6.10 2.95
N VAL A 96 13.14 -6.38 3.28
CA VAL A 96 13.50 -7.47 4.19
C VAL A 96 14.05 -6.90 5.48
N LYS A 97 13.56 -7.44 6.60
CA LYS A 97 14.00 -7.13 7.95
C LYS A 97 14.23 -8.43 8.73
N PRO A 98 15.43 -9.01 8.69
CA PRO A 98 15.74 -10.18 9.50
C PRO A 98 15.70 -9.78 10.97
N PHE A 99 15.03 -10.58 11.80
CA PHE A 99 14.81 -10.30 13.22
C PHE A 99 15.60 -11.23 14.14
N TRP A 100 15.88 -12.46 13.71
CA TRP A 100 16.72 -13.39 14.45
C TRP A 100 17.42 -14.39 13.53
N THR A 101 18.48 -15.01 14.03
CA THR A 101 19.18 -16.16 13.44
C THR A 101 19.27 -17.25 14.50
N PRO A 102 19.01 -18.53 14.17
CA PRO A 102 19.14 -19.62 15.14
C PRO A 102 20.54 -19.67 15.75
N GLY A 103 20.61 -19.70 17.09
CA GLY A 103 21.88 -19.76 17.82
C GLY A 103 22.54 -18.40 18.07
N GLU A 104 22.01 -17.31 17.52
CA GLU A 104 22.52 -15.95 17.74
C GLU A 104 21.63 -15.19 18.72
N ARG A 105 22.23 -14.28 19.50
CA ARG A 105 21.52 -13.35 20.39
C ARG A 105 21.87 -11.92 19.99
N GLY A 106 20.86 -11.05 19.89
CA GLY A 106 21.04 -9.63 19.62
C GLY A 106 21.51 -9.34 18.20
N MET A 107 20.57 -9.36 17.25
CA MET A 107 20.82 -8.83 15.90
C MET A 107 20.36 -7.37 15.84
N GLU A 108 21.21 -6.50 15.30
CA GLU A 108 20.95 -5.08 15.02
C GLU A 108 20.54 -4.86 13.57
#